data_AF-A0A1D6EWI6-F1
#
_entry.id   AF-A0A1D6EWI6-F1
#
_cell.length_a   1.000
_cell.length_b   1.000
_cell.length_c   1.000
_cell.angle_alpha   90.00
_cell.angle_beta   90.00
_cell.angle_gamma   90.00
#
_symmetry.space_group_name_H-M   'P 1'
#
loop_
_entity.id
_entity.type
_entity.pdbx_description
1 polymer ?
#
loop_
_entity_poly.entity_id
_entity_poly.type
_entity_poly.pdbx_seq_one_letter_code
_entity_poly.pdbx_strand_id
1 'polypeptide(L)'
;MILDYIGSSLGYEDGKFESAKFLRPASSFYHAAEDCQFIVDSENHAVRKADLGRRTLQTVYPVFNKSNDIWSWITDKLGMRKEATPTIQDFHADSMPLPWHLIQILEDTLLVVDRR
;
A
#
# COMPACT_ATOMS: atom_id res chain seq x y z
N MET A 1 2.94 13.30 26.67
CA MET A 1 3.43 11.93 26.86
C MET A 1 3.27 11.22 25.52
N ILE A 2 4.34 10.63 24.98
CA ILE A 2 4.26 9.77 23.79
C ILE A 2 3.88 8.37 24.29
N LEU A 3 2.86 7.76 23.67
CA LEU A 3 2.39 6.43 24.03
C LEU A 3 3.13 5.33 23.24
N ASP A 4 3.45 5.60 21.98
CA ASP A 4 4.04 4.63 21.05
C ASP A 4 4.66 5.32 19.82
N TYR A 5 5.37 4.56 18.98
CA TYR A 5 5.86 5.01 17.69
C TYR A 5 5.76 3.88 16.64
N ILE A 6 5.63 4.26 15.37
CA ILE A 6 5.53 3.34 14.23
C ILE A 6 6.63 3.70 13.23
N GLY A 7 7.52 2.77 12.95
CA GLY A 7 8.62 2.94 12.00
C GLY A 7 10.00 2.84 12.64
N SER A 8 10.95 2.31 11.87
CA SER A 8 12.34 2.08 12.29
C SER A 8 13.36 2.91 11.50
N SER A 9 13.22 2.92 10.18
CA SER A 9 14.11 3.63 9.25
C SER A 9 13.38 3.96 7.95
N LEU A 10 14.07 4.68 7.06
CA LEU A 10 13.63 4.87 5.68
C LEU A 10 13.56 3.51 4.96
N GLY A 11 12.51 3.30 4.17
CA GLY A 11 12.33 2.10 3.34
C GLY A 11 10.88 1.68 3.16
N TYR A 12 10.66 0.46 2.68
CA TYR A 12 9.33 -0.09 2.43
C TYR A 12 9.23 -1.50 3.01
N GLU A 13 8.73 -1.60 4.24
CA GLU A 13 8.66 -2.88 4.96
C GLU A 13 7.45 -2.92 5.90
N ASP A 14 6.62 -3.96 5.75
CA ASP A 14 5.52 -4.32 6.64
C ASP A 14 6.07 -5.04 7.88
N GLY A 15 5.32 -5.08 8.97
CA GLY A 15 5.72 -5.84 10.16
C GLY A 15 5.26 -5.21 11.46
N LYS A 16 5.99 -5.49 12.54
CA LYS A 16 5.73 -4.84 13.83
C LYS A 16 6.09 -3.37 13.76
N PHE A 17 5.48 -2.54 14.60
CA PHE A 17 5.75 -1.11 14.62
C PHE A 17 7.25 -0.76 14.74
N GLU A 18 8.03 -1.54 15.49
CA GLU A 18 9.46 -1.31 15.72
C GLU A 18 10.35 -1.74 14.55
N SER A 19 9.83 -2.53 13.60
CA SER A 19 10.57 -3.02 12.43
C SER A 19 10.05 -2.45 11.11
N ALA A 20 8.81 -1.96 11.10
CA ALA A 20 8.18 -1.36 9.94
C ALA A 20 9.00 -0.19 9.40
N LYS A 21 8.89 0.06 8.10
CA LYS A 21 9.59 1.17 7.44
C LYS A 21 8.60 1.97 6.60
N PHE A 22 8.84 3.28 6.57
CA PHE A 22 8.18 4.22 5.68
C PHE A 22 9.24 4.95 4.87
N LEU A 23 8.86 5.50 3.71
CA LEU A 23 9.78 6.36 2.96
C LEU A 23 9.41 7.83 3.17
N ARG A 24 8.15 8.20 2.97
CA ARG A 24 7.65 9.56 3.22
C ARG A 24 6.18 9.54 3.63
N PRO A 25 5.86 9.30 4.91
CA PRO A 25 4.49 9.36 5.38
C PRO A 25 3.98 10.81 5.31
N ALA A 26 2.89 11.04 4.59
CA ALA A 26 2.38 12.39 4.28
C ALA A 26 1.07 12.74 5.00
N SER A 27 0.21 11.74 5.24
CA SER A 27 -1.10 11.92 5.85
C SER A 27 -1.48 10.66 6.63
N SER A 28 -2.35 10.81 7.64
CA SER A 28 -2.96 9.68 8.31
C SER A 28 -4.42 9.93 8.69
N PHE A 29 -5.17 8.86 8.88
CA PHE A 29 -6.57 8.86 9.29
C PHE A 29 -6.81 7.73 10.30
N TYR A 30 -7.46 8.03 11.42
CA TYR A 30 -7.79 7.03 12.43
C TYR A 30 -9.23 6.52 12.24
N HIS A 31 -9.36 5.21 12.09
CA HIS A 31 -10.63 4.51 11.96
C HIS A 31 -10.99 3.83 13.28
N ALA A 32 -11.88 4.46 14.05
CA ALA A 32 -12.21 4.04 15.40
C ALA A 32 -12.89 2.66 15.48
N ALA A 33 -13.66 2.26 14.47
CA ALA A 33 -14.37 0.97 14.48
C ALA A 33 -13.42 -0.22 14.39
N GLU A 34 -12.27 -0.06 13.74
CA GLU A 34 -11.24 -1.09 13.61
C GLU A 34 -10.03 -0.88 14.53
N ASP A 35 -9.99 0.21 15.31
CA ASP A 35 -8.83 0.63 16.09
C ASP A 35 -7.54 0.67 15.23
N CYS A 36 -7.66 1.26 14.04
CA CYS A 36 -6.61 1.24 13.03
C CYS A 36 -6.30 2.65 12.51
N GLN A 37 -5.02 2.91 12.25
CA GLN A 37 -4.56 4.15 11.62
C GLN A 37 -4.12 3.87 10.17
N PHE A 38 -4.80 4.50 9.22
CA PHE A 38 -4.41 4.49 7.81
C PHE A 38 -3.40 5.60 7.55
N ILE A 39 -2.35 5.32 6.80
CA ILE A 39 -1.22 6.22 6.56
C ILE A 39 -0.92 6.21 5.07
N VAL A 40 -0.79 7.39 4.46
CA VAL A 40 -0.27 7.53 3.09
C VAL A 40 1.24 7.62 3.17
N ASP A 41 1.92 6.65 2.58
CA ASP A 41 3.37 6.65 2.40
C ASP A 41 3.69 7.07 0.98
N SER A 42 3.84 8.38 0.78
CA SER A 42 3.75 9.00 -0.53
C SER A 42 4.87 8.58 -1.46
N GLU A 43 6.11 8.43 -0.96
CA GLU A 43 7.25 8.00 -1.80
C GLU A 43 7.32 6.49 -1.99
N ASN A 44 6.59 5.71 -1.19
CA ASN A 44 6.37 4.28 -1.45
C ASN A 44 5.11 4.02 -2.29
N HIS A 45 4.40 5.07 -2.71
CA HIS A 45 3.13 4.99 -3.45
C HIS A 45 2.12 4.04 -2.78
N ALA A 46 2.07 4.04 -1.45
CA ALA A 46 1.33 3.04 -0.69
C ALA A 46 0.36 3.66 0.33
N VAL A 47 -0.77 2.99 0.54
CA VAL A 47 -1.60 3.18 1.73
C VAL A 47 -1.30 2.04 2.69
N ARG A 48 -1.01 2.41 3.93
CA ARG A 48 -0.55 1.54 5.00
C ARG A 48 -1.60 1.53 6.11
N LYS A 49 -1.93 0.38 6.67
CA LYS A 49 -2.83 0.21 7.81
C LYS A 49 -2.02 -0.21 9.03
N ALA A 50 -2.04 0.60 10.07
CA ALA A 50 -1.49 0.29 11.38
C ALA A 50 -2.60 -0.19 12.30
N ASP A 51 -2.56 -1.46 12.69
CA ASP A 51 -3.43 -2.04 13.71
C ASP A 51 -2.83 -1.73 15.09
N LEU A 52 -3.52 -0.90 15.87
CA LEU A 52 -2.99 -0.39 17.13
C LEU A 52 -3.02 -1.46 18.24
N GLY A 53 -4.00 -2.35 18.23
CA GLY A 53 -4.11 -3.46 19.17
C GLY A 53 -3.03 -4.53 18.94
N ARG A 54 -2.74 -4.86 17.67
CA ARG A 54 -1.72 -5.85 17.30
C ARG A 54 -0.32 -5.28 17.16
N ARG A 55 -0.19 -3.95 17.08
CA ARG A 55 1.07 -3.22 16.84
C ARG A 55 1.74 -3.63 15.54
N THR A 56 0.96 -3.74 14.47
CA THR A 56 1.45 -4.17 13.14
C THR A 56 1.07 -3.21 12.04
N LEU A 57 1.98 -2.98 11.10
CA LEU A 57 1.78 -2.21 9.89
C LEU A 57 1.69 -3.14 8.68
N GLN A 58 0.67 -2.94 7.84
CA GLN A 58 0.47 -3.69 6.60
C GLN A 58 0.18 -2.75 5.41
N THR A 59 0.65 -3.11 4.22
CA THR A 59 0.22 -2.51 2.96
C THR A 59 -1.22 -2.90 2.66
N VAL A 60 -2.11 -1.92 2.50
CA VAL A 60 -3.49 -2.15 2.03
C VAL A 60 -3.72 -1.65 0.61
N TYR A 61 -2.84 -0.79 0.10
CA TYR A 61 -2.81 -0.40 -1.30
C TYR A 61 -1.38 -0.08 -1.76
N PRO A 62 -0.98 -0.48 -2.97
CA PRO A 62 -1.71 -1.39 -3.88
C PRO A 62 -1.76 -2.82 -3.32
N VAL A 63 -2.82 -3.56 -3.65
CA VAL A 63 -2.97 -4.97 -3.24
C VAL A 63 -2.17 -5.83 -4.22
N PHE A 64 -0.98 -6.28 -3.80
CA PHE A 64 -0.18 -7.20 -4.60
C PHE A 64 -0.60 -8.66 -4.35
N ASN A 65 -1.32 -9.27 -5.30
CA ASN A 65 -1.56 -10.72 -5.31
C ASN A 65 -0.30 -11.47 -5.79
N LYS A 66 0.69 -11.59 -4.90
CA LYS A 66 2.03 -12.12 -5.24
C LYS A 66 2.09 -13.57 -5.74
N SER A 67 1.01 -14.35 -5.75
CA SER A 67 1.10 -15.77 -6.12
C SER A 67 0.76 -16.10 -7.57
N ASN A 68 -0.05 -15.29 -8.26
CA ASN A 68 -0.57 -15.71 -9.57
C ASN A 68 0.14 -15.00 -10.72
N ASP A 69 0.46 -13.72 -10.58
CA ASP A 69 0.95 -12.93 -11.72
C ASP A 69 2.43 -13.17 -12.03
N ILE A 70 3.27 -13.27 -10.99
CA ILE A 70 4.71 -13.57 -11.16
C ILE A 70 4.88 -15.01 -11.68
N TRP A 71 4.19 -15.97 -11.09
CA TRP A 71 4.26 -17.35 -11.56
C TRP A 71 3.65 -17.52 -12.95
N SER A 72 2.57 -16.80 -13.28
CA SER A 72 2.04 -16.79 -14.65
C SER A 72 3.08 -16.25 -15.63
N TRP A 73 3.69 -15.09 -15.36
CA TRP A 73 4.75 -14.53 -16.19
C TRP A 73 5.95 -15.50 -16.35
N ILE A 74 6.38 -16.17 -15.28
CA ILE A 74 7.44 -17.19 -15.34
C ILE A 74 7.00 -18.36 -16.23
N THR A 75 5.78 -18.87 -16.05
CA THR A 75 5.26 -19.98 -16.88
C THR A 75 5.09 -19.58 -18.34
N ASP A 76 4.71 -18.33 -18.61
CA ASP A 76 4.57 -17.78 -19.97
C ASP A 76 5.95 -17.67 -20.64
N LYS A 77 6.97 -17.18 -19.93
CA LYS A 77 8.36 -17.14 -20.42
C LYS A 77 8.99 -18.52 -20.60
N LEU A 78 8.60 -19.50 -19.80
CA LEU A 78 9.03 -20.90 -19.92
C LEU A 78 8.26 -21.67 -21.00
N GLY A 79 7.35 -21.03 -21.75
CA GLY A 79 6.64 -21.64 -22.87
C GLY A 79 5.59 -22.66 -22.45
N MET A 80 5.09 -22.57 -21.22
CA MET A 80 4.17 -23.53 -20.62
C MET A 80 2.71 -23.04 -20.68
N ARG A 81 2.18 -22.68 -21.85
CA ARG A 81 0.71 -22.54 -22.02
C ARG A 81 0.19 -22.97 -23.39
N LYS A 82 -0.91 -23.74 -23.35
CA LYS A 82 -1.90 -23.86 -24.43
C LYS A 82 -2.77 -22.58 -24.45
N GLU A 83 -2.68 -21.85 -25.57
CA GLU A 83 -3.64 -20.92 -26.20
C GLU A 83 -4.75 -20.25 -25.35
N ALA A 84 -4.69 -18.91 -25.20
CA ALA A 84 -5.59 -17.91 -25.83
C ALA A 84 -5.91 -16.62 -24.99
N THR A 85 -5.33 -15.47 -25.43
CA THR A 85 -5.78 -14.03 -25.44
C THR A 85 -6.21 -13.23 -24.18
N PRO A 86 -6.18 -11.86 -24.18
CA PRO A 86 -5.31 -10.87 -24.84
C PRO A 86 -4.61 -9.87 -23.86
N THR A 87 -3.61 -9.17 -24.38
CA THR A 87 -2.70 -8.17 -23.77
C THR A 87 -3.40 -6.92 -23.20
N ILE A 88 -3.15 -6.60 -21.92
CA ILE A 88 -3.40 -5.26 -21.35
C ILE A 88 -2.16 -4.40 -21.61
N GLN A 89 -2.39 -3.22 -22.18
CA GLN A 89 -1.37 -2.23 -22.54
C GLN A 89 -0.53 -1.81 -21.34
N ASP A 90 0.78 -1.70 -21.57
CA ASP A 90 1.78 -1.25 -20.63
C ASP A 90 1.39 0.10 -19.98
N PHE A 91 1.09 0.08 -18.68
CA PHE A 91 0.95 1.30 -17.89
C PHE A 91 2.35 1.88 -17.63
N HIS A 92 2.70 2.93 -18.38
CA HIS A 92 3.86 3.76 -18.10
C HIS A 92 3.69 4.45 -16.73
N ALA A 93 4.52 4.05 -15.76
CA ALA A 93 4.52 4.56 -14.39
C ALA A 93 5.04 6.00 -14.23
N ASP A 94 5.42 6.67 -15.32
CA ASP A 94 6.12 7.97 -15.30
C ASP A 94 5.19 9.19 -15.23
N SER A 95 3.89 9.02 -14.99
CA SER A 95 2.94 10.15 -14.96
C SER A 95 1.80 9.95 -13.97
N MET A 96 2.09 9.35 -12.81
CA MET A 96 1.06 9.11 -11.79
C MET A 96 1.05 10.25 -10.74
N PRO A 97 -0.10 10.92 -10.56
CA PRO A 97 -0.32 11.90 -9.51
C PRO A 97 -0.06 11.30 -8.12
N LEU A 98 0.76 11.97 -7.30
CA LEU A 98 1.24 11.46 -6.02
C LEU A 98 0.12 11.56 -4.97
N PRO A 99 -0.30 10.47 -4.32
CA PRO A 99 -1.31 10.56 -3.27
C PRO A 99 -0.75 11.36 -2.08
N TRP A 100 -1.31 12.53 -1.78
CA TRP A 100 -0.82 13.45 -0.74
C TRP A 100 -1.78 13.59 0.45
N HIS A 101 -3.08 13.33 0.26
CA HIS A 101 -4.09 13.52 1.29
C HIS A 101 -5.08 12.34 1.36
N LEU A 102 -5.51 12.00 2.58
CA LEU A 102 -6.66 11.11 2.82
C LEU A 102 -7.84 11.95 3.29
N ILE A 103 -9.00 11.77 2.67
CA ILE A 103 -10.27 12.37 3.10
C ILE A 103 -11.28 11.25 3.27
N GLN A 104 -11.86 11.11 4.46
CA GLN A 104 -12.99 10.20 4.67
C GLN A 104 -14.25 10.83 4.05
N ILE A 105 -14.95 10.11 3.16
CA ILE A 105 -16.25 10.55 2.63
C ILE A 105 -17.42 9.89 3.37
N LEU A 106 -17.27 8.60 3.69
CA LEU A 106 -18.27 7.76 4.34
C LEU A 106 -17.56 6.91 5.39
N GLU A 107 -18.33 6.26 6.27
CA GLU A 107 -17.80 5.45 7.38
C GLU A 107 -16.65 4.51 6.92
N ASP A 108 -16.84 3.82 5.80
CA ASP A 108 -15.85 2.87 5.24
C ASP A 108 -15.16 3.33 3.94
N THR A 109 -15.30 4.60 3.54
CA THR A 109 -14.74 5.10 2.26
C THR A 109 -13.75 6.23 2.48
N LEU A 110 -12.50 5.96 2.09
CA LEU A 110 -11.42 6.94 2.05
C LEU A 110 -11.14 7.35 0.60
N LEU A 111 -11.19 8.65 0.31
CA LEU A 111 -10.57 9.23 -0.86
C LEU A 111 -9.10 9.47 -0.61
N VAL A 112 -8.30 8.98 -1.53
CA VAL A 112 -6.91 9.40 -1.65
C VAL A 112 -6.86 10.51 -2.68
N VAL A 113 -6.52 11.73 -2.25
CA VAL A 113 -6.45 12.92 -3.08
C VAL A 113 -4.98 13.26 -3.36
N ASP A 114 -4.69 13.50 -4.63
CA ASP A 114 -3.39 13.99 -5.10
C ASP A 114 -3.38 15.53 -5.18
N ARG A 115 -2.18 16.12 -5.06
CA ARG A 115 -1.95 17.55 -5.26
C ARG A 115 -1.32 17.78 -6.62
N ARG A 116 -2.14 18.22 -7.58
CA ARG A 116 -1.69 18.78 -8.87
C ARG A 116 -0.84 20.03 -8.69
#